data_AF-A0A959CNM3-F1
#
_entry.id   AF-A0A959CNM3-F1
#
_cell.length_a   1.000
_cell.length_b   1.000
_cell.length_c   1.000
_cell.angle_alpha   90.00
_cell.angle_beta   90.00
_cell.angle_gamma   90.00
#
_symmetry.space_group_name_H-M   'P 1'
#
loop_
_entity.id
_entity.type
_entity.pdbx_description
1 polymer ?
#
loop_
_entity_poly.entity_id
_entity_poly.type
_entity_poly.pdbx_seq_one_letter_code
_entity_poly.pdbx_strand_id
1 'polypeptide(L)'
;MATGQGLRDAQALSLEVDDVTRRLDAVAKTIADPAQRRRIVRRHAAIVVQAAQLRAPKGKKAHFQYFTAGVKLPKSVRTTRGAGLKRAKYDPGNLRGSIQVLPLRKSPDAIIGPRVLKGAKEGDIFGPISGRYNAYYAQMVYGSAKAFRDRVMVPALVSVQAQLIKNIGASALRVIQAEARKRKLA
;
A
#
# COMPACT_ATOMS: atom_id res chain seq x y z
N MET A 1 27.36 -12.13 -58.31
CA MET A 1 26.15 -11.30 -58.42
C MET A 1 25.07 -11.95 -57.57
N ALA A 2 24.71 -11.35 -56.44
CA ALA A 2 23.54 -11.83 -55.69
C ALA A 2 22.31 -11.63 -56.60
N THR A 3 21.62 -12.72 -56.90
CA THR A 3 20.39 -12.69 -57.71
C THR A 3 19.37 -11.77 -57.03
N GLY A 4 18.57 -11.03 -57.81
CA GLY A 4 17.56 -10.10 -57.26
C GLY A 4 16.59 -10.74 -56.26
N GLN A 5 16.49 -12.06 -56.25
CA GLN A 5 15.79 -12.87 -55.26
C GLN A 5 16.47 -12.81 -53.87
N GLY A 6 17.79 -13.06 -53.80
CA GLY A 6 18.52 -13.07 -52.52
C GLY A 6 18.57 -11.70 -51.82
N LEU A 7 18.55 -10.62 -52.59
CA LEU A 7 18.40 -9.26 -52.06
C LEU A 7 17.00 -9.01 -51.46
N ARG A 8 15.94 -9.53 -52.08
CA ARG A 8 14.57 -9.44 -51.57
C ARG A 8 14.37 -10.29 -50.32
N ASP A 9 14.94 -11.50 -50.30
CA ASP A 9 14.86 -12.40 -49.15
C ASP A 9 15.61 -11.82 -47.94
N ALA A 10 16.79 -11.22 -48.15
CA ALA A 10 17.53 -10.52 -47.11
C ALA A 10 16.77 -9.29 -46.56
N GLN A 11 16.09 -8.54 -47.43
CA GLN A 11 15.24 -7.41 -47.01
C GLN A 11 14.01 -7.88 -46.22
N ALA A 12 13.34 -8.94 -46.66
CA ALA A 12 12.21 -9.52 -45.95
C ALA A 12 12.60 -10.02 -44.55
N LEU A 13 13.74 -10.71 -44.45
CA LEU A 13 14.29 -11.17 -43.17
C LEU A 13 14.63 -9.99 -42.25
N SER A 14 15.23 -8.92 -42.77
CA SER A 14 15.53 -7.71 -41.99
C SER A 14 14.26 -7.08 -41.42
N LEU A 15 13.19 -6.98 -42.21
CA LEU A 15 11.90 -6.44 -41.78
C LEU A 15 11.25 -7.30 -40.70
N GLU A 16 11.38 -8.62 -40.80
CA GLU A 16 10.87 -9.57 -39.80
C GLU A 16 11.65 -9.45 -38.48
N VAL A 17 12.98 -9.38 -38.54
CA VAL A 17 13.84 -9.15 -37.36
C VAL A 17 13.48 -7.82 -36.68
N ASP A 18 13.31 -6.75 -37.45
CA ASP A 18 12.92 -5.43 -36.91
C ASP A 18 11.54 -5.45 -36.25
N ASP A 19 10.60 -6.22 -36.79
CA ASP A 19 9.27 -6.37 -36.22
C ASP A 19 9.30 -7.18 -34.92
N VAL A 20 10.02 -8.29 -34.88
CA VAL A 20 10.24 -9.09 -33.65
C VAL A 20 10.90 -8.23 -32.58
N THR A 21 11.93 -7.47 -32.93
CA THR A 21 12.64 -6.57 -32.00
C THR A 21 11.70 -5.51 -31.44
N ARG A 22 10.87 -4.88 -32.28
CA ARG A 22 9.84 -3.92 -31.83
C ARG A 22 8.82 -4.54 -30.88
N ARG A 23 8.41 -5.78 -31.12
CA ARG A 23 7.47 -6.50 -30.24
C ARG A 23 8.11 -6.82 -28.88
N LEU A 24 9.38 -7.25 -28.87
CA LEU A 24 10.15 -7.51 -27.65
C LEU A 24 10.35 -6.23 -26.82
N ASP A 25 10.71 -5.13 -27.46
CA ASP A 25 10.82 -3.81 -26.81
C ASP A 25 9.52 -3.39 -26.13
N ALA A 26 8.39 -3.68 -26.75
CA ALA A 26 7.09 -3.35 -26.18
C ALA A 26 6.75 -4.21 -24.94
N VAL A 27 7.15 -5.48 -24.92
CA VAL A 27 7.06 -6.33 -23.71
C VAL A 27 7.96 -5.75 -22.61
N ALA A 28 9.20 -5.40 -22.94
CA ALA A 28 10.14 -4.80 -21.98
C ALA A 28 9.60 -3.49 -21.38
N LYS A 29 9.02 -2.61 -22.21
CA LYS A 29 8.36 -1.37 -21.76
C LYS A 29 7.19 -1.63 -20.82
N THR A 30 6.43 -2.70 -21.05
CA THR A 30 5.30 -3.08 -20.17
C THR A 30 5.77 -3.53 -18.79
N ILE A 31 6.91 -4.22 -18.71
CA ILE A 31 7.54 -4.62 -17.44
C ILE A 31 8.11 -3.39 -16.72
N ALA A 32 8.72 -2.47 -17.48
CA ALA A 32 9.31 -1.24 -16.95
C ALA A 32 8.25 -0.23 -16.49
N ASP A 33 7.01 -0.33 -16.98
CA ASP A 33 5.92 0.60 -16.66
C ASP A 33 5.69 0.73 -15.13
N PRO A 34 5.92 1.92 -14.55
CA PRO A 34 5.67 2.19 -13.15
C PRO A 34 4.23 1.89 -12.71
N ALA A 35 3.24 2.04 -13.60
CA ALA A 35 1.84 1.75 -13.27
C ALA A 35 1.58 0.25 -13.11
N GLN A 36 2.12 -0.59 -14.01
CA GLN A 36 2.08 -2.06 -13.84
C GLN A 36 2.81 -2.50 -12.58
N ARG A 37 4.04 -1.99 -12.36
CA ARG A 37 4.82 -2.29 -11.15
C ARG A 37 4.03 -1.95 -9.88
N ARG A 38 3.46 -0.75 -9.83
CA ARG A 38 2.60 -0.31 -8.72
C ARG A 38 1.39 -1.23 -8.53
N ARG A 39 0.72 -1.63 -9.61
CA ARG A 39 -0.44 -2.54 -9.57
C ARG A 39 -0.07 -3.89 -8.97
N ILE A 40 1.05 -4.48 -9.40
CA ILE A 40 1.54 -5.77 -8.90
C ILE A 40 1.91 -5.65 -7.42
N VAL A 41 2.72 -4.65 -7.05
CA VAL A 41 3.18 -4.46 -5.67
C VAL A 41 2.01 -4.20 -4.72
N ARG A 42 1.06 -3.32 -5.10
CA ARG A 42 -0.12 -3.01 -4.26
C ARG A 42 -1.05 -4.20 -4.08
N ARG A 43 -1.18 -5.08 -5.08
CA ARG A 43 -1.98 -6.31 -4.95
C ARG A 43 -1.48 -7.20 -3.82
N HIS A 44 -0.15 -7.30 -3.67
CA HIS A 44 0.47 -8.18 -2.66
C HIS A 44 0.79 -7.49 -1.34
N ALA A 45 0.65 -6.16 -1.28
CA ALA A 45 0.88 -5.38 -0.06
C ALA A 45 -0.03 -5.80 1.11
N ALA A 46 -1.19 -6.40 0.84
CA ALA A 46 -2.10 -6.93 1.85
C ALA A 46 -1.43 -7.97 2.78
N ILE A 47 -0.50 -8.78 2.26
CA ILE A 47 0.24 -9.78 3.05
C ILE A 47 1.08 -9.08 4.12
N VAL A 48 1.80 -8.03 3.73
CA VAL A 48 2.63 -7.24 4.66
C VAL A 48 1.75 -6.47 5.64
N VAL A 49 0.59 -5.96 5.20
CA VAL A 49 -0.39 -5.32 6.09
C VAL A 49 -0.84 -6.28 7.19
N GLN A 50 -1.24 -7.51 6.84
CA GLN A 50 -1.67 -8.51 7.83
C GLN A 50 -0.54 -8.84 8.81
N ALA A 51 0.68 -9.06 8.31
CA ALA A 51 1.85 -9.33 9.15
C ALA A 51 2.20 -8.17 10.09
N ALA A 52 2.01 -6.91 9.65
CA ALA A 52 2.20 -5.72 10.46
C ALA A 52 1.08 -5.54 11.50
N GLN A 53 -0.17 -5.84 11.11
CA GLN A 53 -1.32 -5.80 12.01
C GLN A 53 -1.15 -6.76 13.19
N LEU A 54 -0.70 -7.99 12.93
CA LEU A 54 -0.45 -8.98 13.97
C LEU A 54 0.60 -8.51 14.99
N ARG A 55 1.63 -7.78 14.54
CA ARG A 55 2.69 -7.21 15.38
C ARG A 55 2.29 -5.96 16.14
N ALA A 56 1.31 -5.21 15.63
CA ALA A 56 0.83 -4.02 16.30
C ALA A 56 0.20 -4.37 17.66
N PRO A 57 0.48 -3.58 18.72
CA PRO A 57 -0.03 -3.84 20.04
C PRO A 57 -1.55 -3.68 20.07
N LYS A 58 -2.22 -4.61 20.77
CA LYS A 58 -3.62 -4.47 21.15
C LYS A 58 -3.65 -3.92 22.58
N GLY A 59 -3.80 -2.60 22.71
CA GLY A 59 -3.92 -1.96 24.03
C GLY A 59 -5.09 -2.54 24.83
N LYS A 60 -5.00 -2.54 26.17
CA LYS A 60 -6.08 -3.03 27.05
C LYS A 60 -7.16 -1.98 27.31
N LYS A 61 -6.81 -0.69 27.20
CA LYS A 61 -7.67 0.45 27.52
C LYS A 61 -8.04 1.20 26.24
N ALA A 62 -9.20 1.87 26.26
CA ALA A 62 -9.57 2.81 25.23
C ALA A 62 -8.71 4.08 25.33
N HIS A 63 -8.35 4.64 24.18
CA HIS A 63 -7.74 5.97 24.08
C HIS A 63 -8.80 7.00 23.74
N PHE A 64 -8.55 8.26 24.09
CA PHE A 64 -9.46 9.36 23.81
C PHE A 64 -8.71 10.49 23.11
N GLN A 65 -9.37 11.08 22.12
CA GLN A 65 -8.98 12.38 21.59
C GLN A 65 -9.79 13.43 22.32
N TYR A 66 -9.12 14.49 22.77
CA TYR A 66 -9.74 15.59 23.49
C TYR A 66 -9.90 16.81 22.57
N PHE A 67 -10.83 17.70 22.91
CA PHE A 67 -10.90 19.00 22.28
C PHE A 67 -9.68 19.84 22.63
N THR A 68 -9.14 20.56 21.65
CA THR A 68 -8.05 21.51 21.85
C THR A 68 -8.57 22.74 22.59
N ALA A 69 -7.74 23.33 23.47
CA ALA A 69 -8.06 24.60 24.12
C ALA A 69 -8.35 25.65 23.04
N GLY A 70 -9.56 26.23 23.05
CA GLY A 70 -10.02 27.22 22.06
C GLY A 70 -11.20 26.80 21.18
N VAL A 71 -11.65 25.54 21.23
CA VAL A 71 -12.90 25.14 20.56
C VAL A 71 -14.09 25.66 21.37
N LYS A 72 -14.93 26.51 20.76
CA LYS A 72 -16.23 26.94 21.34
C LYS A 72 -17.17 25.74 21.37
N LEU A 73 -17.27 25.09 22.52
CA LEU A 73 -18.15 23.96 22.73
C LEU A 73 -19.59 24.43 22.97
N PRO A 74 -20.60 23.66 22.54
CA PRO A 74 -21.99 23.94 22.89
C PRO A 74 -22.17 23.93 24.42
N LYS A 75 -23.01 24.83 24.96
CA LYS A 75 -23.27 24.95 26.42
C LYS A 75 -23.81 23.66 27.07
N SER A 76 -24.32 22.72 26.28
CA SER A 76 -24.84 21.42 26.73
C SER A 76 -23.75 20.42 27.11
N VAL A 77 -22.50 20.61 26.68
CA VAL A 77 -21.44 19.65 26.94
C VAL A 77 -20.73 19.97 28.26
N ARG A 78 -21.23 19.41 29.36
CA ARG A 78 -20.64 19.52 30.70
C ARG A 78 -19.62 18.41 30.94
N THR A 79 -18.41 18.79 31.36
CA THR A 79 -17.39 17.86 31.87
C THR A 79 -17.14 18.15 33.34
N THR A 80 -16.82 17.12 34.13
CA THR A 80 -16.29 17.29 35.48
C THR A 80 -14.98 18.08 35.43
N ARG A 81 -14.72 18.89 36.47
CA ARG A 81 -13.52 19.72 36.59
C ARG A 81 -12.28 18.84 36.40
N GLY A 82 -11.41 19.20 35.46
CA GLY A 82 -10.13 18.51 35.19
C GLY A 82 -10.16 17.33 34.21
N ALA A 83 -11.32 16.84 33.75
CA ALA A 83 -11.38 15.62 32.93
C ALA A 83 -11.10 15.82 31.42
N GLY A 84 -11.09 17.08 30.94
CA GLY A 84 -10.96 17.42 29.52
C GLY A 84 -12.17 16.94 28.70
N LEU A 85 -12.66 17.77 27.78
CA LEU A 85 -13.79 17.33 26.96
C LEU A 85 -13.33 16.27 25.95
N LYS A 86 -13.92 15.07 26.02
CA LYS A 86 -13.63 13.97 25.09
C LYS A 86 -14.35 14.20 23.76
N ARG A 87 -13.59 14.21 22.68
CA ARG A 87 -14.09 14.37 21.30
C ARG A 87 -14.40 13.01 20.66
N ALA A 88 -13.44 12.09 20.68
CA ALA A 88 -13.58 10.78 20.05
C ALA A 88 -12.97 9.68 20.92
N LYS A 89 -13.55 8.48 20.85
CA LYS A 89 -13.11 7.28 21.55
C LYS A 89 -12.42 6.33 20.57
N TYR A 90 -11.36 5.69 21.03
CA TYR A 90 -10.61 4.70 20.27
C TYR A 90 -10.49 3.40 21.06
N ASP A 91 -11.16 2.36 20.59
CA ASP A 91 -11.21 1.07 21.26
C ASP A 91 -9.90 0.28 21.09
N PRO A 92 -9.61 -0.65 22.02
CA PRO A 92 -8.59 -1.68 21.87
C PRO A 92 -8.54 -2.30 20.47
N GLY A 93 -7.35 -2.31 19.85
CA GLY A 93 -7.16 -2.86 18.50
C GLY A 93 -7.45 -1.87 17.37
N ASN A 94 -7.87 -0.63 17.65
CA ASN A 94 -8.03 0.38 16.62
C ASN A 94 -6.72 0.65 15.85
N LEU A 95 -5.60 0.80 16.54
CA LEU A 95 -4.30 1.04 15.91
C LEU A 95 -3.91 -0.10 14.95
N ARG A 96 -4.18 -1.34 15.34
CA ARG A 96 -4.00 -2.51 14.48
C ARG A 96 -4.81 -2.37 13.19
N GLY A 97 -6.13 -2.21 13.29
CA GLY A 97 -6.98 -2.09 12.09
C GLY A 97 -6.71 -0.83 11.25
N SER A 98 -6.05 0.19 11.82
CA SER A 98 -5.67 1.39 11.08
C SER A 98 -4.46 1.20 10.15
N ILE A 99 -3.65 0.15 10.35
CA ILE A 99 -2.51 -0.18 9.48
C ILE A 99 -3.04 -0.68 8.14
N GLN A 100 -2.72 0.04 7.09
CA GLN A 100 -3.15 -0.27 5.72
C GLN A 100 -2.17 0.31 4.70
N VAL A 101 -2.39 0.00 3.42
CA VAL A 101 -1.70 0.69 2.33
C VAL A 101 -2.19 2.13 2.28
N LEU A 102 -1.28 3.08 2.47
CA LEU A 102 -1.58 4.50 2.44
C LEU A 102 -1.85 4.95 0.99
N PRO A 103 -2.88 5.79 0.75
CA PRO A 103 -3.28 6.21 -0.59
C PRO A 103 -2.38 7.32 -1.15
N LEU A 104 -1.07 7.10 -1.14
CA LEU A 104 -0.08 8.04 -1.64
C LEU A 104 0.03 7.88 -3.16
N ARG A 105 -0.73 8.69 -3.89
CA ARG A 105 -0.89 8.58 -5.37
C ARG A 105 0.39 8.92 -6.14
N LYS A 106 1.31 9.69 -5.54
CA LYS A 106 2.55 10.15 -6.18
C LYS A 106 3.71 9.15 -6.11
N SER A 107 3.64 8.15 -5.22
CA SER A 107 4.71 7.14 -5.10
C SER A 107 4.39 5.89 -5.94
N PRO A 108 5.35 5.36 -6.72
CA PRO A 108 5.22 4.06 -7.39
C PRO A 108 5.10 2.89 -6.40
N ASP A 109 5.50 3.08 -5.15
CA ASP A 109 5.56 2.04 -4.15
C ASP A 109 4.23 1.84 -3.40
N ALA A 110 4.10 0.68 -2.76
CA ALA A 110 3.08 0.45 -1.75
C ALA A 110 3.60 0.88 -0.38
N ILE A 111 3.21 2.08 0.05
CA ILE A 111 3.57 2.59 1.36
C ILE A 111 2.56 2.06 2.37
N ILE A 112 3.02 1.32 3.37
CA ILE A 112 2.18 0.72 4.42
C ILE A 112 2.42 1.45 5.73
N GLY A 113 1.34 1.77 6.42
CA GLY A 113 1.44 2.40 7.72
C GLY A 113 0.10 2.67 8.37
N PRO A 114 0.14 3.23 9.59
CA PRO A 114 -1.05 3.60 10.32
C PRO A 114 -1.74 4.80 9.66
N ARG A 115 -2.99 4.64 9.22
CA ARG A 115 -3.74 5.71 8.54
C ARG A 115 -4.44 6.61 9.55
N VAL A 116 -4.11 7.89 9.50
CA VAL A 116 -4.82 8.93 10.26
C VAL A 116 -5.95 9.48 9.41
N LEU A 117 -7.17 9.45 9.94
CA LEU A 117 -8.32 10.15 9.36
C LEU A 117 -8.40 11.53 9.99
N LYS A 118 -8.36 12.57 9.15
CA LYS A 118 -8.59 13.95 9.59
C LYS A 118 -10.10 14.17 9.77
N GLY A 119 -10.46 15.02 10.73
CA GLY A 119 -11.85 15.46 10.91
C GLY A 119 -12.75 14.52 11.71
N ALA A 120 -12.22 13.78 12.69
CA ALA A 120 -13.04 13.05 13.66
C ALA A 120 -14.08 13.99 14.30
N LYS A 121 -15.34 13.58 14.36
CA LYS A 121 -16.43 14.37 14.95
C LYS A 121 -16.58 14.07 16.44
N GLU A 122 -17.32 14.92 17.13
CA GLU A 122 -17.74 14.65 18.50
C GLU A 122 -18.55 13.35 18.55
N GLY A 123 -18.25 12.49 19.51
CA GLY A 123 -18.92 11.20 19.70
C GLY A 123 -18.44 10.08 18.75
N ASP A 124 -17.49 10.35 17.85
CA ASP A 124 -16.94 9.30 16.97
C ASP A 124 -16.28 8.19 17.80
N ILE A 125 -16.57 6.94 17.44
CA ILE A 125 -15.96 5.74 18.00
C ILE A 125 -15.16 5.05 16.90
N PHE A 126 -13.88 4.79 17.15
CA PHE A 126 -12.99 4.08 16.24
C PHE A 126 -12.48 2.78 16.85
N GLY A 127 -12.52 1.70 16.09
CA GLY A 127 -11.98 0.40 16.46
C GLY A 127 -12.81 -0.76 15.93
N PRO A 128 -12.54 -1.98 16.43
CA PRO A 128 -13.20 -3.20 15.94
C PRO A 128 -14.72 -3.16 16.07
N ILE A 129 -15.26 -2.53 17.11
CA ILE A 129 -16.71 -2.45 17.35
C ILE A 129 -17.41 -1.59 16.29
N SER A 130 -16.84 -0.43 15.94
CA SER A 130 -17.44 0.47 14.95
C SER A 130 -17.05 0.13 13.50
N GLY A 131 -16.08 -0.76 13.30
CA GLY A 131 -15.49 -1.06 11.98
C GLY A 131 -14.70 0.10 11.36
N ARG A 132 -14.67 1.28 12.02
CA ARG A 132 -13.95 2.47 11.55
C ARG A 132 -12.63 2.56 12.28
N TYR A 133 -11.53 2.65 11.55
CA TYR A 133 -10.19 2.70 12.15
C TYR A 133 -9.51 4.05 11.91
N ASN A 134 -8.83 4.57 12.93
CA ASN A 134 -8.11 5.84 12.84
C ASN A 134 -6.86 5.86 13.73
N ALA A 135 -5.69 6.05 13.13
CA ALA A 135 -4.41 6.00 13.82
C ALA A 135 -4.01 7.26 14.61
N TYR A 136 -4.96 8.08 15.05
CA TYR A 136 -4.67 9.38 15.70
C TYR A 136 -3.59 9.30 16.80
N TYR A 137 -3.60 8.23 17.61
CA TYR A 137 -2.67 8.03 18.72
C TYR A 137 -1.44 7.17 18.38
N ALA A 138 -1.17 6.89 17.10
CA ALA A 138 0.00 6.10 16.71
C ALA A 138 1.33 6.74 17.16
N GLN A 139 1.44 8.07 17.08
CA GLN A 139 2.61 8.80 17.57
C GLN A 139 2.76 8.69 19.09
N MET A 140 1.66 8.62 19.86
CA MET A 140 1.75 8.43 21.32
C MET A 140 2.25 7.02 21.67
N VAL A 141 1.93 6.02 20.85
CA VAL A 141 2.32 4.63 21.09
C VAL A 141 3.76 4.35 20.67
N TYR A 142 4.19 4.87 19.52
CA TYR A 142 5.52 4.57 18.97
C TYR A 142 6.52 5.72 19.16
N GLY A 143 6.09 6.94 19.45
CA GLY A 143 6.94 8.13 19.55
C GLY A 143 7.37 8.68 18.19
N SER A 144 7.66 7.83 17.20
CA SER A 144 8.09 8.24 15.87
C SER A 144 7.74 7.22 14.77
N ALA A 145 7.77 7.68 13.52
CA ALA A 145 7.65 6.80 12.36
C ALA A 145 8.81 5.79 12.27
N LYS A 146 10.03 6.18 12.71
CA LYS A 146 11.19 5.29 12.79
C LYS A 146 10.96 4.15 13.78
N ALA A 147 10.44 4.44 14.97
CA ALA A 147 10.13 3.42 15.96
C ALA A 147 9.03 2.46 15.47
N PHE A 148 8.01 2.97 14.78
CA PHE A 148 7.01 2.11 14.12
C PHE A 148 7.65 1.22 13.05
N ARG A 149 8.52 1.78 12.21
CA ARG A 149 9.25 1.02 11.18
C ARG A 149 10.04 -0.12 11.82
N ASP A 150 10.87 0.20 12.80
CA ASP A 150 11.85 -0.73 13.35
C ASP A 150 11.15 -1.82 14.20
N ARG A 151 10.08 -1.48 14.93
CA ARG A 151 9.36 -2.44 15.80
C ARG A 151 8.29 -3.26 15.08
N VAL A 152 7.69 -2.72 14.02
CA VAL A 152 6.53 -3.36 13.35
C VAL A 152 6.84 -3.71 11.91
N MET A 153 7.19 -2.71 11.09
CA MET A 153 7.24 -2.90 9.64
C MET A 153 8.41 -3.77 9.17
N VAL A 154 9.62 -3.54 9.70
CA VAL A 154 10.80 -4.33 9.32
C VAL A 154 10.61 -5.81 9.68
N PRO A 155 10.25 -6.15 10.94
CA PRO A 155 9.95 -7.54 11.28
C PRO A 155 8.79 -8.13 10.46
N ALA A 156 7.75 -7.32 10.17
CA ALA A 156 6.64 -7.75 9.32
C ALA A 156 7.09 -8.16 7.93
N LEU A 157 7.85 -7.28 7.28
CA LEU A 157 8.35 -7.51 5.93
C LEU A 157 9.26 -8.74 5.88
N VAL A 158 10.20 -8.86 6.82
CA VAL A 158 11.12 -10.02 6.91
C VAL A 158 10.34 -11.32 7.02
N SER A 159 9.31 -11.38 7.88
CA SER A 159 8.57 -12.63 8.08
C SER A 159 7.77 -13.13 6.87
N VAL A 160 7.44 -12.24 5.93
CA VAL A 160 6.65 -12.60 4.74
C VAL A 160 7.45 -12.45 3.44
N GLN A 161 8.74 -12.12 3.53
CA GLN A 161 9.56 -11.74 2.38
C GLN A 161 9.58 -12.82 1.30
N ALA A 162 9.83 -14.08 1.69
CA ALA A 162 9.88 -15.19 0.75
C ALA A 162 8.55 -15.38 0.00
N GLN A 163 7.43 -15.34 0.73
CA GLN A 163 6.09 -15.44 0.15
C GLN A 163 5.78 -14.24 -0.76
N LEU A 164 6.17 -13.03 -0.34
CA LEU A 164 5.96 -11.80 -1.10
C LEU A 164 6.72 -11.83 -2.43
N ILE A 165 8.01 -12.21 -2.42
CA ILE A 165 8.83 -12.33 -3.64
C ILE A 165 8.23 -13.37 -4.60
N LYS A 166 7.85 -14.55 -4.08
CA LYS A 166 7.19 -15.59 -4.88
C LYS A 166 5.91 -15.08 -5.56
N ASN A 167 5.05 -14.40 -4.81
CA ASN A 167 3.75 -13.93 -5.30
C ASN A 167 3.88 -12.77 -6.30
N ILE A 168 4.82 -11.85 -6.06
CA ILE A 168 5.17 -10.77 -6.98
C ILE A 168 5.74 -11.37 -8.27
N GLY A 169 6.70 -12.29 -8.19
CA GLY A 169 7.30 -12.95 -9.34
C GLY A 169 6.27 -13.69 -10.20
N ALA A 170 5.39 -14.47 -9.58
CA ALA A 170 4.31 -15.16 -10.29
C ALA A 170 3.34 -14.17 -10.98
N SER A 171 3.10 -13.01 -10.36
CA SER A 171 2.22 -11.99 -10.95
C SER A 171 2.89 -11.23 -12.10
N ALA A 172 4.19 -10.93 -11.96
CA ALA A 172 4.99 -10.35 -13.02
C ALA A 172 5.06 -11.28 -14.24
N LEU A 173 5.34 -12.57 -14.02
CA LEU A 173 5.39 -13.57 -15.08
C LEU A 173 4.07 -13.66 -15.86
N ARG A 174 2.93 -13.66 -15.16
CA ARG A 174 1.61 -13.65 -15.83
C ARG A 174 1.40 -12.41 -16.71
N VAL A 175 1.84 -11.24 -16.26
CA VAL A 175 1.76 -10.00 -17.05
C VAL A 175 2.64 -10.10 -18.29
N ILE A 176 3.86 -10.61 -18.14
CA ILE A 176 4.80 -10.82 -19.25
C ILE A 176 4.21 -11.78 -20.28
N GLN A 177 3.71 -12.93 -19.84
CA GLN A 177 3.10 -13.94 -20.71
C GLN A 177 1.87 -13.40 -21.44
N ALA A 178 1.02 -12.62 -20.75
CA ALA A 178 -0.15 -12.02 -21.36
C ALA A 178 0.23 -11.00 -22.46
N GLU A 179 1.24 -10.17 -22.22
CA GLU A 179 1.71 -9.20 -23.21
C GLU A 179 2.43 -9.91 -24.38
N ALA A 180 3.25 -10.93 -24.11
CA ALA A 180 3.90 -11.73 -25.15
C ALA A 180 2.89 -12.39 -26.10
N ARG A 181 1.82 -13.00 -25.56
CA ARG A 181 0.73 -13.58 -26.36
C ARG A 181 0.01 -12.54 -27.20
N LYS A 182 -0.29 -11.37 -26.61
CA LYS A 182 -0.91 -10.24 -27.33
C LYS A 182 -0.05 -9.78 -28.52
N ARG A 183 1.27 -9.91 -28.41
CA ARG A 183 2.27 -9.55 -29.42
C ARG A 183 2.62 -10.69 -30.37
N LYS A 184 2.01 -11.88 -30.22
CA LYS A 184 2.33 -13.09 -30.99
C LYS A 184 3.81 -13.49 -30.88
N LEU A 185 4.39 -13.35 -29.69
CA LEU A 185 5.75 -13.79 -29.37
C LEU A 185 5.77 -15.16 -28.66
N ALA A 186 4.62 -15.61 -28.15
CA ALA A 186 4.42 -16.85 -27.42
C ALA A 186 2.96 -17.31 -27.53
#